data_AF-A0ABD5C7X3-F1
#
_entry.id   AF-A0ABD5C7X3-F1
#
_cell.length_a   1.000
_cell.length_b   1.000
_cell.length_c   1.000
_cell.angle_alpha   90.00
_cell.angle_beta   90.00
_cell.angle_gamma   90.00
#
_symmetry.space_group_name_H-M   'P 1'
#
loop_
_entity.id
_entity.type
_entity.pdbx_description
1 polymer ?
#
loop_
_entity_poly.entity_id
_entity_poly.type
_entity_poly.pdbx_seq_one_letter_code
_entity_poly.pdbx_strand_id
1 'polypeptide(L)'
;MYFDALRLKIRDEGTVRNKAVYLALGIRADGRKEVLGLWIEQTEGAKFWLKVFNELKNRGLHDILIAVVDGLRGFPEAIEAVYPAAQIQTCIVHLIRNSLNLASWKDRKPLAAALKPVYQAGSAEAAAAALDAFAQSEWGRKFPTVAAMWQRQWEQVIPFFAYPPGGASNRLYDQRHREHAHAVAQNRQESRPLSWGSSTPSFPDTPSMRRLSAVSSYGTRCSTTPRKPDIATSIDKVL
;
A
#
# COMPACT_ATOMS: atom_id res chain seq x y z
N MET A 1 7.92 7.44 9.57
CA MET A 1 6.50 7.54 9.18
C MET A 1 6.34 6.91 7.81
N TYR A 2 5.27 6.17 7.58
CA TYR A 2 4.97 5.55 6.29
C TYR A 2 3.74 6.19 5.68
N PHE A 3 3.83 6.51 4.40
CA PHE A 3 2.71 6.96 3.61
C PHE A 3 2.38 5.93 2.55
N ASP A 4 1.11 5.57 2.47
CA ASP A 4 0.68 4.51 1.56
C ASP A 4 -0.75 4.68 1.06
N ALA A 5 -1.08 3.97 -0.01
CA ALA A 5 -2.40 3.94 -0.60
C ALA A 5 -2.98 2.52 -0.63
N LEU A 6 -4.24 2.41 -0.23
CA LEU A 6 -5.06 1.21 -0.26
C LEU A 6 -6.18 1.40 -1.29
N ARG A 7 -6.39 0.42 -2.17
CA ARG A 7 -7.57 0.44 -3.06
C ARG A 7 -8.69 -0.38 -2.42
N LEU A 8 -9.75 0.30 -1.98
CA LEU A 8 -10.89 -0.32 -1.32
C LEU A 8 -12.17 -0.14 -2.15
N LYS A 9 -13.02 -1.17 -2.13
CA LYS A 9 -14.40 -1.08 -2.63
C LYS A 9 -15.25 -0.37 -1.59
N ILE A 10 -15.72 0.83 -1.92
CA ILE A 10 -16.52 1.67 -1.02
C ILE A 10 -17.87 1.91 -1.70
N ARG A 11 -18.96 1.72 -0.94
CA ARG A 11 -20.29 2.12 -1.39
C ARG A 11 -20.40 3.64 -1.28
N ASP A 12 -20.64 4.26 -2.41
CA ASP A 12 -20.67 5.70 -2.62
C ASP A 12 -21.86 6.02 -3.53
N GLU A 13 -22.78 6.85 -3.06
CA GLU A 13 -24.00 7.24 -3.81
C GLU A 13 -24.78 6.02 -4.37
N GLY A 14 -24.93 4.97 -3.55
CA GLY A 14 -25.64 3.74 -3.93
C GLY A 14 -24.85 2.78 -4.83
N THR A 15 -23.68 3.18 -5.36
CA THR A 15 -22.83 2.34 -6.21
C THR A 15 -21.55 1.92 -5.48
N VAL A 16 -21.04 0.71 -5.72
CA VAL A 16 -19.74 0.30 -5.17
C VAL A 16 -18.65 0.70 -6.13
N ARG A 17 -17.78 1.63 -5.71
CA ARG A 17 -16.65 2.13 -6.50
C ARG A 17 -15.33 1.77 -5.84
N ASN A 18 -14.30 1.51 -6.64
CA ASN A 18 -12.93 1.37 -6.15
C ASN A 18 -12.37 2.77 -5.87
N LYS A 19 -12.10 3.08 -4.60
CA LYS A 19 -11.47 4.34 -4.18
C LYS A 19 -10.08 4.09 -3.60
N ALA A 20 -9.18 5.05 -3.77
CA ALA A 20 -7.92 5.08 -3.04
C ALA A 20 -8.17 5.63 -1.64
N VAL A 21 -7.59 4.97 -0.64
CA VAL A 21 -7.53 5.43 0.73
C VAL A 21 -6.07 5.58 1.09
N TYR A 22 -5.66 6.83 1.31
CA TYR A 22 -4.32 7.19 1.71
C TYR A 22 -4.18 7.07 3.22
N LEU A 23 -3.09 6.49 3.68
CA LEU A 23 -2.78 6.18 5.06
C LEU A 23 -1.48 6.86 5.46
N ALA A 24 -1.47 7.50 6.63
CA ALA A 24 -0.26 7.92 7.33
C ALA A 24 -0.08 7.06 8.59
N LEU A 25 0.98 6.25 8.61
CA LEU A 25 1.33 5.39 9.73
C LEU A 25 2.58 5.92 10.42
N GLY A 26 2.40 6.42 11.65
CA GLY A 26 3.49 6.81 12.54
C GLY A 26 4.09 5.60 13.25
N ILE A 27 5.39 5.63 13.46
CA ILE A 27 6.08 4.73 14.39
C ILE A 27 6.84 5.62 15.37
N ARG A 28 6.55 5.47 16.66
CA ARG A 28 7.22 6.21 17.73
C ARG A 28 8.60 5.60 18.01
N ALA A 29 9.45 6.33 18.74
CA ALA A 29 10.78 5.86 19.13
C ALA A 29 10.74 4.57 19.97
N ASP A 30 9.66 4.34 20.72
CA ASP A 30 9.42 3.11 21.48
C ASP A 30 8.94 1.92 20.61
N GLY A 31 8.77 2.13 19.30
CA GLY A 31 8.32 1.12 18.35
C GLY A 31 6.80 0.96 18.25
N ARG A 32 6.00 1.72 19.01
CA ARG A 32 4.54 1.70 18.87
C ARG A 32 4.12 2.28 17.53
N LYS A 33 3.18 1.59 16.88
CA LYS A 33 2.60 1.97 15.57
C LYS A 33 1.29 2.69 15.82
N GLU A 34 1.10 3.83 15.17
CA GLU A 34 -0.12 4.62 15.29
C GLU A 34 -0.59 5.09 13.92
N VAL A 35 -1.87 4.87 13.61
CA VAL A 35 -2.50 5.43 12.42
C VAL A 35 -2.80 6.89 12.70
N LEU A 36 -2.11 7.79 12.02
CA LEU A 36 -2.26 9.24 12.19
C LEU A 36 -3.39 9.82 11.35
N GLY A 37 -3.73 9.16 10.24
CA GLY A 37 -4.89 9.55 9.44
C GLY A 37 -5.16 8.63 8.27
N LEU A 38 -6.39 8.75 7.76
CA LEU A 38 -6.91 8.09 6.57
C LEU A 38 -7.63 9.14 5.73
N TRP A 39 -7.31 9.22 4.45
CA TRP A 39 -7.91 10.18 3.53
C TRP A 39 -8.41 9.46 2.29
N ILE A 40 -9.65 9.75 1.88
CA ILE A 40 -10.22 9.22 0.65
C ILE A 40 -10.15 10.34 -0.38
N GLU A 41 -9.38 10.14 -1.44
CA GLU A 41 -9.25 11.12 -2.51
C GLU A 41 -9.25 10.41 -3.88
N GLN A 42 -9.76 11.09 -4.90
CA GLN A 42 -9.81 10.53 -6.25
C GLN A 42 -8.48 10.62 -6.98
N THR A 43 -7.73 11.71 -6.75
CA THR A 43 -6.46 12.00 -7.43
C THR A 43 -5.31 12.00 -6.46
N GLU A 44 -4.25 11.27 -6.84
CA GLU A 44 -2.99 11.29 -6.15
C GLU A 44 -2.10 12.39 -6.73
N GLY A 45 -1.61 13.29 -5.88
CA GLY A 45 -0.69 14.33 -6.34
C GLY A 45 -0.07 15.13 -5.22
N ALA A 46 0.99 15.87 -5.57
CA ALA A 46 1.75 16.71 -4.64
C ALA A 46 0.86 17.66 -3.83
N LYS A 47 -0.15 18.27 -4.45
CA LYS A 47 -1.09 19.20 -3.79
C LYS A 47 -1.91 18.52 -2.68
N PHE A 48 -2.35 17.29 -2.92
CA PHE A 48 -3.09 16.51 -1.94
C PHE A 48 -2.19 16.19 -0.74
N TRP A 49 -0.97 15.70 -0.99
CA TRP A 49 -0.03 15.36 0.07
C TRP A 49 0.42 16.57 0.89
N LEU A 50 0.63 17.72 0.23
CA LEU A 50 0.90 18.98 0.92
C LEU A 50 -0.23 19.37 1.89
N LYS A 51 -1.50 19.17 1.49
CA LYS A 51 -2.66 19.38 2.37
C LYS A 51 -2.62 18.42 3.57
N VAL A 52 -2.34 17.14 3.33
CA VAL A 52 -2.21 16.11 4.39
C VAL A 52 -1.11 16.48 5.39
N PHE A 53 0.07 16.90 4.92
CA PHE A 53 1.18 17.27 5.80
C PHE A 53 0.87 18.50 6.64
N ASN A 54 0.24 19.53 6.05
CA ASN A 54 -0.20 20.70 6.80
C ASN A 54 -1.27 20.35 7.84
N GLU A 55 -2.21 19.47 7.51
CA GLU A 55 -3.20 18.98 8.47
C GLU A 55 -2.52 18.27 9.65
N LEU A 56 -1.57 17.36 9.38
CA LEU A 56 -0.80 16.68 10.42
C LEU A 56 -0.02 17.67 11.30
N LYS A 57 0.58 18.70 10.70
CA LYS A 57 1.31 19.75 11.41
C LYS A 57 0.40 20.54 12.33
N ASN A 58 -0.77 20.93 11.83
CA ASN A 58 -1.79 21.65 12.61
C ASN A 58 -2.36 20.80 13.76
N ARG A 59 -2.34 19.47 13.63
CA ARG A 59 -2.73 18.53 14.69
C ARG A 59 -1.63 18.29 15.74
N GLY A 60 -0.48 18.94 15.61
CA GLY A 60 0.63 18.87 16.57
C GLY A 60 1.74 17.89 16.19
N LEU A 61 1.76 17.36 14.96
CA LEU A 61 2.93 16.64 14.47
C LEU A 61 4.00 17.66 14.08
N HIS A 62 4.95 17.92 14.98
CA HIS A 62 5.97 18.94 14.76
C HIS A 62 7.17 18.46 13.95
N ASP A 63 7.50 17.18 14.04
CA ASP A 63 8.71 16.63 13.46
C ASP A 63 8.50 15.20 12.92
N ILE A 64 9.23 14.88 11.87
CA ILE A 64 9.28 13.57 11.22
C ILE A 64 10.74 13.25 10.95
N LEU A 65 11.34 12.31 11.68
CA LEU A 65 12.73 11.91 11.45
C LEU A 65 12.92 11.27 10.06
N ILE A 66 12.07 10.31 9.72
CA ILE A 66 12.13 9.57 8.47
C ILE A 66 10.73 9.51 7.86
N ALA A 67 10.59 9.94 6.62
CA ALA A 67 9.37 9.83 5.83
C ALA A 67 9.55 8.81 4.72
N VAL A 68 8.88 7.66 4.83
CA VAL A 68 8.93 6.58 3.85
C VAL A 68 7.77 6.73 2.87
N VAL A 69 8.11 6.89 1.59
CA VAL A 69 7.17 7.22 0.50
C VAL A 69 7.25 6.21 -0.64
N ASP A 70 6.24 6.17 -1.51
CA ASP A 70 6.14 5.19 -2.59
C ASP A 70 6.89 5.57 -3.89
N GLY A 71 7.52 6.74 -3.92
CA GLY A 71 8.24 7.27 -5.08
C GLY A 71 7.37 8.07 -6.06
N LEU A 72 6.20 8.56 -5.64
CA LEU A 72 5.37 9.48 -6.42
C LEU A 72 6.12 10.80 -6.70
N ARG A 73 6.01 11.32 -7.93
CA ARG A 73 6.59 12.61 -8.32
C ARG A 73 5.94 13.76 -7.54
N GLY A 74 6.73 14.73 -7.10
CA GLY A 74 6.22 15.90 -6.36
C GLY A 74 5.96 15.62 -4.88
N PHE A 75 6.14 14.38 -4.43
CA PHE A 75 5.92 13.98 -3.04
C PHE A 75 7.07 14.41 -2.13
N PRO A 76 8.35 14.22 -2.50
CA PRO A 76 9.48 14.73 -1.70
C PRO A 76 9.36 16.24 -1.45
N GLU A 77 9.05 17.00 -2.48
CA GLU A 77 8.92 18.47 -2.44
C GLU A 77 7.78 18.90 -1.51
N ALA A 78 6.69 18.12 -1.45
CA ALA A 78 5.58 18.39 -0.54
C ALA A 78 5.95 18.13 0.92
N ILE A 79 6.77 17.11 1.21
CA ILE A 79 7.26 16.86 2.57
C ILE A 79 8.23 17.97 2.98
N GLU A 80 9.23 18.27 2.14
CA GLU A 80 10.26 19.27 2.44
C GLU A 80 9.67 20.66 2.72
N ALA A 81 8.58 21.01 2.03
CA ALA A 81 7.87 22.26 2.26
C ALA A 81 7.26 22.39 3.68
N VAL A 82 6.93 21.28 4.33
CA VAL A 82 6.25 21.26 5.65
C VAL A 82 7.18 20.81 6.77
N TYR A 83 8.03 19.84 6.49
CA TYR A 83 8.99 19.17 7.36
C TYR A 83 10.39 19.16 6.72
N PRO A 84 11.09 20.30 6.68
CA PRO A 84 12.37 20.42 5.97
C PRO A 84 13.51 19.59 6.59
N ALA A 85 13.38 19.20 7.87
CA ALA A 85 14.35 18.35 8.55
C ALA A 85 14.11 16.85 8.32
N ALA A 86 13.01 16.47 7.65
CA ALA A 86 12.66 15.07 7.48
C ALA A 86 13.55 14.38 6.45
N GLN A 87 14.14 13.24 6.82
CA GLN A 87 14.83 12.40 5.88
C GLN A 87 13.82 11.65 5.02
N ILE A 88 13.78 11.94 3.72
CA ILE A 88 12.86 11.28 2.80
C ILE A 88 13.51 10.01 2.27
N GLN A 89 12.78 8.90 2.40
CA GLN A 89 13.21 7.60 1.95
C GLN A 89 12.17 6.98 1.02
N THR A 90 12.60 6.49 -0.13
CA THR A 90 11.77 5.66 -1.00
C THR A 90 11.61 4.28 -0.38
N CYS A 91 10.37 3.81 -0.31
CA CYS A 91 10.06 2.47 0.14
C CYS A 91 10.56 1.44 -0.88
N ILE A 92 11.59 0.68 -0.49
CA ILE A 92 12.15 -0.39 -1.31
C ILE A 92 11.08 -1.43 -1.70
N VAL A 93 10.12 -1.74 -0.82
CA VAL A 93 9.02 -2.67 -1.13
C VAL A 93 8.15 -2.14 -2.27
N HIS A 94 7.80 -0.84 -2.27
CA HIS A 94 7.08 -0.23 -3.40
C HIS A 94 7.94 -0.21 -4.65
N LEU A 95 9.22 0.11 -4.54
CA LEU A 95 10.14 0.17 -5.67
C LEU A 95 10.29 -1.21 -6.35
N ILE A 96 10.41 -2.28 -5.56
CA ILE A 96 10.41 -3.66 -6.03
C ILE A 96 9.05 -4.00 -6.66
N ARG A 97 7.94 -3.70 -5.99
CA ARG A 97 6.59 -3.96 -6.55
C ARG A 97 6.39 -3.28 -7.90
N ASN A 98 6.77 -2.01 -8.01
CA ASN A 98 6.70 -1.24 -9.24
C ASN A 98 7.57 -1.87 -10.34
N SER A 99 8.74 -2.40 -9.97
CA SER A 99 9.62 -3.12 -10.89
C SER A 99 8.98 -4.41 -11.41
N LEU A 100 8.39 -5.21 -10.50
CA LEU A 100 7.75 -6.49 -10.84
C LEU A 100 6.44 -6.33 -11.63
N ASN A 101 5.77 -5.18 -11.52
CA ASN A 101 4.58 -4.87 -12.31
C ASN A 101 4.88 -4.72 -13.81
N LEU A 102 6.13 -4.42 -14.18
CA LEU A 102 6.57 -4.36 -15.58
C LEU A 102 6.85 -5.74 -16.18
N ALA A 103 6.96 -6.76 -15.33
CA ALA A 103 7.32 -8.11 -15.75
C ALA A 103 6.10 -9.04 -15.85
N SER A 104 6.19 -9.97 -16.81
CA SER A 104 5.24 -11.09 -16.92
C SER A 104 5.33 -11.98 -15.67
N TRP A 105 4.26 -12.73 -15.38
CA TRP A 105 4.23 -13.63 -14.20
C TRP A 105 5.44 -14.56 -14.10
N LYS A 106 5.90 -15.11 -15.24
CA LYS A 106 7.05 -16.02 -15.31
C LYS A 106 8.37 -15.33 -14.98
N ASP A 107 8.48 -14.06 -15.33
CA ASP A 107 9.69 -13.25 -15.20
C ASP A 107 9.84 -12.59 -13.82
N ARG A 108 8.76 -12.49 -13.03
CA ARG A 108 8.77 -11.79 -11.74
C ARG A 108 9.77 -12.36 -10.73
N LYS A 109 9.77 -13.69 -10.55
CA LYS A 109 10.66 -14.33 -9.57
C LYS A 109 12.14 -14.20 -9.96
N PRO A 110 12.54 -14.49 -11.21
CA PRO A 110 13.91 -14.22 -11.66
C PRO A 110 14.31 -12.74 -11.58
N LEU A 111 13.41 -11.82 -11.96
CA LEU A 111 13.68 -10.38 -11.88
C LEU A 111 13.90 -9.92 -10.43
N ALA A 112 13.09 -10.40 -9.49
CA ALA A 112 13.27 -10.10 -8.07
C ALA A 112 14.62 -10.62 -7.54
N ALA A 113 15.02 -11.83 -7.96
CA ALA A 113 16.32 -12.39 -7.61
C ALA A 113 17.48 -11.55 -8.18
N ALA A 114 17.33 -11.03 -9.41
CA ALA A 114 18.32 -10.14 -10.03
C ALA A 114 18.42 -8.77 -9.32
N LEU A 115 17.33 -8.28 -8.73
CA LEU A 115 17.31 -7.03 -7.95
C LEU A 115 17.77 -7.21 -6.49
N LYS A 116 17.77 -8.45 -5.98
CA LYS A 116 18.11 -8.77 -4.58
C LYS A 116 19.46 -8.23 -4.11
N PRO A 117 20.55 -8.32 -4.91
CA PRO A 117 21.84 -7.76 -4.52
C PRO A 117 21.81 -6.24 -4.27
N VAL A 118 20.90 -5.50 -4.91
CA VAL A 118 20.82 -4.03 -4.77
C VAL A 118 20.37 -3.66 -3.35
N TYR A 119 19.28 -4.23 -2.87
CA TYR A 119 18.72 -3.85 -1.56
C TYR A 119 19.23 -4.71 -0.39
N GLN A 120 20.02 -5.76 -0.65
CA GLN A 120 20.71 -6.52 0.39
C GLN A 120 22.19 -6.14 0.55
N ALA A 121 22.66 -5.16 -0.24
CA ALA A 121 24.01 -4.64 -0.12
C ALA A 121 24.28 -4.06 1.28
N GLY A 122 25.51 -4.23 1.75
CA GLY A 122 25.94 -3.74 3.07
C GLY A 122 26.23 -2.23 3.12
N SER A 123 26.30 -1.55 1.98
CA SER A 123 26.54 -0.11 1.87
C SER A 123 25.88 0.46 0.61
N ALA A 124 25.74 1.79 0.56
CA ALA A 124 25.20 2.49 -0.60
C ALA A 124 26.09 2.32 -1.85
N GLU A 125 27.40 2.27 -1.68
CA GLU A 125 28.37 2.09 -2.77
C GLU A 125 28.25 0.68 -3.36
N ALA A 126 28.15 -0.34 -2.50
CA ALA A 126 27.94 -1.72 -2.95
C ALA A 126 26.58 -1.89 -3.63
N ALA A 127 25.55 -1.18 -3.15
CA ALA A 127 24.23 -1.16 -3.77
C ALA A 127 24.24 -0.49 -5.15
N ALA A 128 24.98 0.61 -5.30
CA ALA A 128 25.14 1.33 -6.57
C ALA A 128 25.83 0.43 -7.60
N ALA A 129 26.94 -0.22 -7.21
CA ALA A 129 27.63 -1.18 -8.06
C ALA A 129 26.73 -2.36 -8.48
N ALA A 130 25.90 -2.86 -7.55
CA ALA A 130 24.92 -3.90 -7.85
C ALA A 130 23.81 -3.41 -8.81
N LEU A 131 23.37 -2.15 -8.70
CA LEU A 131 22.40 -1.56 -9.60
C LEU A 131 22.98 -1.39 -11.02
N ASP A 132 24.24 -0.98 -11.14
CA ASP A 132 24.94 -0.88 -12.42
C ASP A 132 25.13 -2.26 -13.06
N ALA A 133 25.52 -3.26 -12.26
CA ALA A 133 25.61 -4.64 -12.71
C ALA A 133 24.24 -5.18 -13.17
N PHE A 134 23.17 -4.88 -12.44
CA PHE A 134 21.81 -5.20 -12.84
C PHE A 134 21.46 -4.55 -14.19
N ALA A 135 21.75 -3.26 -14.37
CA ALA A 135 21.46 -2.52 -15.60
C ALA A 135 22.15 -3.14 -16.82
N GLN A 136 23.36 -3.68 -16.65
CA GLN A 136 24.14 -4.31 -17.71
C GLN A 136 23.75 -5.77 -17.99
N SER A 137 23.09 -6.43 -17.04
CA SER A 137 22.64 -7.83 -17.14
C SER A 137 21.55 -8.03 -18.20
N GLU A 138 21.25 -9.29 -18.53
CA GLU A 138 20.11 -9.64 -19.39
C GLU A 138 18.79 -9.09 -18.86
N TRP A 139 18.60 -9.08 -17.53
CA TRP A 139 17.38 -8.54 -16.91
C TRP A 139 17.30 -7.02 -17.02
N GLY A 140 18.42 -6.31 -16.87
CA GLY A 140 18.48 -4.85 -17.06
C GLY A 140 18.22 -4.45 -18.51
N ARG A 141 18.76 -5.21 -19.47
CA ARG A 141 18.50 -5.01 -20.91
C ARG A 141 17.06 -5.33 -21.30
N LYS A 142 16.47 -6.36 -20.69
CA LYS A 142 15.06 -6.74 -20.90
C LYS A 142 14.09 -5.75 -20.25
N PHE A 143 14.46 -5.16 -19.12
CA PHE A 143 13.64 -4.20 -18.36
C PHE A 143 14.40 -2.90 -18.05
N PRO A 144 14.78 -2.10 -19.08
CA PRO A 144 15.58 -0.89 -18.88
C PRO A 144 14.87 0.15 -18.03
N THR A 145 13.53 0.18 -18.08
CA THR A 145 12.68 1.04 -17.25
C THR A 145 12.85 0.76 -15.76
N VAL A 146 13.18 -0.48 -15.36
CA VAL A 146 13.45 -0.81 -13.95
C VAL A 146 14.71 -0.10 -13.49
N ALA A 147 15.84 -0.29 -14.20
CA ALA A 147 17.09 0.37 -13.84
C ALA A 147 16.94 1.90 -13.80
N ALA A 148 16.30 2.49 -14.82
CA ALA A 148 16.03 3.93 -14.86
C ALA A 148 15.15 4.42 -13.70
N MET A 149 14.18 3.61 -13.26
CA MET A 149 13.33 3.96 -12.12
C MET A 149 14.10 3.98 -10.81
N TRP A 150 14.96 2.98 -10.56
CA TRP A 150 15.82 2.94 -9.38
C TRP A 150 16.83 4.08 -9.37
N GLN A 151 17.46 4.37 -10.52
CA GLN A 151 18.39 5.49 -10.67
C GLN A 151 17.74 6.85 -10.39
N ARG A 152 16.52 7.08 -10.90
CA ARG A 152 15.78 8.34 -10.63
C ARG A 152 15.45 8.56 -9.15
N GLN A 153 15.30 7.48 -8.39
CA GLN A 153 14.94 7.54 -6.96
C GLN A 153 16.14 7.29 -6.06
N TRP A 154 17.36 7.27 -6.61
CA TRP A 154 18.55 6.79 -5.93
C TRP A 154 18.89 7.60 -4.68
N GLU A 155 18.78 8.93 -4.76
CA GLU A 155 18.98 9.83 -3.62
C GLU A 155 18.06 9.51 -2.45
N GLN A 156 16.82 9.10 -2.71
CA GLN A 156 15.86 8.69 -1.69
C GLN A 156 16.01 7.20 -1.31
N VAL A 157 16.79 6.42 -2.06
CA VAL A 157 17.13 5.03 -1.71
C VAL A 157 18.33 5.00 -0.76
N ILE A 158 19.35 5.85 -0.95
CA ILE A 158 20.57 5.87 -0.12
C ILE A 158 20.31 5.87 1.40
N PRO A 159 19.36 6.68 1.95
CA PRO A 159 19.04 6.69 3.39
C PRO A 159 18.80 5.31 4.00
N PHE A 160 18.32 4.36 3.20
CA PHE A 160 18.11 2.99 3.61
C PHE A 160 19.37 2.28 4.13
N PHE A 161 20.53 2.56 3.53
CA PHE A 161 21.81 1.92 3.88
C PHE A 161 22.48 2.55 5.10
N ALA A 162 21.99 3.69 5.58
CA ALA A 162 22.52 4.35 6.79
C ALA A 162 22.19 3.57 8.08
N TYR A 163 21.32 2.56 8.02
CA TYR A 163 20.84 1.81 9.17
C TYR A 163 21.32 0.34 9.10
N PRO A 164 22.12 -0.16 10.08
CA PRO A 164 22.81 -1.45 9.97
C PRO A 164 21.85 -2.65 10.01
N PRO A 165 22.09 -3.74 9.26
CA PRO A 165 21.24 -4.93 9.27
C PRO A 165 21.13 -5.54 10.68
N GLY A 166 19.90 -5.70 11.19
CA GLY A 166 19.61 -6.16 12.55
C GLY A 166 19.23 -5.06 13.56
N GLY A 167 19.42 -3.78 13.21
CA GLY A 167 18.95 -2.62 13.99
C GLY A 167 17.52 -2.17 13.63
N ALA A 168 17.16 -0.92 13.96
CA ALA A 168 15.87 -0.32 13.58
C ALA A 168 15.60 -0.35 12.05
N SER A 169 16.66 -0.47 11.24
CA SER A 169 16.62 -0.85 9.83
C SER A 169 15.70 -2.04 9.59
N ASN A 170 15.86 -3.15 10.32
CA ASN A 170 15.11 -4.40 10.11
C ASN A 170 13.61 -4.22 10.36
N ARG A 171 13.22 -3.22 11.19
CA ARG A 171 11.83 -2.79 11.37
C ARG A 171 11.35 -1.86 10.26
N LEU A 172 12.28 -1.13 9.65
CA LEU A 172 12.03 -0.33 8.45
C LEU A 172 11.78 -1.19 7.21
N TYR A 173 12.49 -2.32 7.13
CA TYR A 173 12.32 -3.43 6.17
C TYR A 173 11.07 -4.28 6.43
N ASP A 174 10.64 -4.43 7.69
CA ASP A 174 9.63 -5.42 8.04
C ASP A 174 8.28 -5.06 7.41
N GLN A 175 8.01 -5.73 6.28
CA GLN A 175 6.78 -5.69 5.50
C GLN A 175 5.54 -5.88 6.39
N ARG A 176 5.71 -6.59 7.53
CA ARG A 176 4.68 -6.76 8.56
C ARG A 176 4.14 -5.46 9.14
N HIS A 177 4.89 -4.35 9.13
CA HIS A 177 4.37 -3.06 9.61
C HIS A 177 3.26 -2.51 8.73
N ARG A 178 3.40 -2.71 7.41
CA ARG A 178 2.45 -2.29 6.40
C ARG A 178 1.33 -3.31 6.25
N GLU A 179 1.67 -4.59 6.22
CA GLU A 179 0.70 -5.69 6.16
C GLU A 179 -0.24 -5.68 7.35
N HIS A 180 0.19 -5.33 8.57
CA HIS A 180 -0.74 -5.26 9.70
C HIS A 180 -1.77 -4.14 9.52
N ALA A 181 -1.38 -2.97 8.99
CA ALA A 181 -2.32 -1.89 8.70
C ALA A 181 -3.23 -2.22 7.51
N HIS A 182 -2.68 -2.84 6.45
CA HIS A 182 -3.44 -3.33 5.29
C HIS A 182 -4.41 -4.44 5.69
N ALA A 183 -3.96 -5.43 6.44
CA ALA A 183 -4.74 -6.55 6.94
C ALA A 183 -5.80 -6.11 7.94
N VAL A 184 -5.54 -5.13 8.81
CA VAL A 184 -6.58 -4.56 9.70
C VAL A 184 -7.64 -3.83 8.89
N ALA A 185 -7.25 -3.07 7.85
CA ALA A 185 -8.20 -2.39 6.97
C ALA A 185 -9.02 -3.38 6.12
N GLN A 186 -8.42 -4.49 5.66
CA GLN A 186 -9.03 -5.50 4.80
C GLN A 186 -9.85 -6.55 5.59
N ASN A 187 -9.33 -7.10 6.69
CA ASN A 187 -10.03 -8.11 7.52
C ASN A 187 -11.32 -7.57 8.12
N ARG A 188 -11.42 -6.26 8.38
CA ARG A 188 -12.65 -5.63 8.88
C ARG A 188 -13.75 -5.52 7.81
N GLN A 189 -13.41 -5.63 6.52
CA GLN A 189 -14.39 -5.73 5.43
C GLN A 189 -14.94 -7.16 5.28
N GLU A 190 -14.12 -8.19 5.51
CA GLU A 190 -14.55 -9.59 5.36
C GLU A 190 -15.33 -10.12 6.57
N SER A 191 -15.14 -9.53 7.77
CA SER A 191 -15.75 -9.99 9.03
C SER A 191 -17.16 -9.46 9.34
N ARG A 192 -17.88 -8.89 8.37
CA ARG A 192 -19.33 -8.63 8.50
C ARG A 192 -20.12 -9.26 7.35
N PRO A 193 -20.64 -10.49 7.51
CA PRO A 193 -21.95 -10.76 6.95
C PRO A 193 -22.94 -9.92 7.77
N LEU A 194 -23.48 -8.86 7.17
CA LEU A 194 -24.70 -8.25 7.69
C LEU A 194 -25.84 -9.26 7.48
N SER A 195 -25.97 -10.21 8.42
CA SER A 195 -27.24 -10.89 8.61
C SER A 195 -28.23 -9.82 9.06
N TRP A 196 -29.12 -9.42 8.15
CA TRP A 196 -30.35 -8.78 8.54
C TRP A 196 -31.17 -9.82 9.29
N GLY A 197 -30.99 -9.90 10.60
CA GLY A 197 -31.94 -10.56 11.48
C GLY A 197 -33.24 -9.78 11.38
N SER A 198 -34.22 -10.33 10.68
CA SER A 198 -35.60 -9.87 10.70
C SER A 198 -36.20 -10.16 12.08
N SER A 199 -35.89 -9.32 13.05
CA SER A 199 -36.67 -9.22 14.28
C SER A 199 -37.71 -8.13 14.08
N THR A 200 -38.84 -8.50 13.46
CA THR A 200 -40.08 -7.74 13.56
C THR A 200 -40.59 -7.82 14.99
N PRO A 201 -40.90 -6.69 15.67
CA PRO A 201 -41.66 -6.74 16.91
C PRO A 201 -43.07 -7.22 16.59
N SER A 202 -43.50 -8.30 17.23
CA SER A 202 -44.86 -8.81 17.19
C SER A 202 -45.81 -7.84 17.91
N PHE A 203 -46.84 -7.37 17.21
CA PHE A 203 -48.07 -6.80 17.78
C PHE A 203 -49.24 -7.72 17.43
N PRO A 204 -50.22 -7.90 18.33
CA PRO A 204 -51.23 -8.96 18.22
C PRO A 204 -52.33 -8.66 17.18
N ASP A 205 -52.91 -9.75 16.70
CA ASP A 205 -53.80 -9.90 15.55
C ASP A 205 -55.08 -9.05 15.52
N THR A 206 -55.55 -8.74 14.31
CA THR A 206 -56.99 -8.81 13.97
C THR A 206 -57.19 -9.06 12.45
N PRO A 207 -58.27 -9.76 12.03
CA PRO A 207 -58.33 -10.42 10.73
C PRO A 207 -59.19 -9.68 9.70
N SER A 208 -58.79 -9.70 8.43
CA SER A 208 -59.59 -10.27 7.32
C SER A 208 -59.12 -9.83 5.92
N MET A 209 -59.44 -10.71 4.96
CA MET A 209 -59.59 -10.52 3.51
C MET A 209 -58.39 -10.64 2.55
N ARG A 210 -58.37 -11.84 1.94
CA ARG A 210 -58.37 -12.13 0.49
C ARG A 210 -57.17 -11.72 -0.39
N ARG A 211 -56.44 -12.78 -0.80
CA ARG A 211 -56.23 -13.28 -2.18
C ARG A 211 -55.50 -12.35 -3.18
N LEU A 212 -54.32 -12.79 -3.66
CA LEU A 212 -54.06 -13.31 -5.02
C LEU A 212 -52.54 -13.39 -5.34
N SER A 213 -52.11 -14.59 -5.78
CA SER A 213 -51.13 -14.94 -6.85
C SER A 213 -50.32 -13.80 -7.51
N ALA A 214 -49.07 -13.95 -7.99
CA ALA A 214 -48.28 -15.10 -8.42
C ALA A 214 -46.83 -14.65 -8.76
N VAL A 215 -45.90 -15.62 -8.80
CA VAL A 215 -44.79 -15.78 -9.77
C VAL A 215 -43.65 -14.74 -9.77
N SER A 216 -42.44 -15.16 -9.38
CA SER A 216 -41.45 -15.68 -10.35
C SER A 216 -40.07 -15.86 -9.71
N SER A 217 -39.56 -17.06 -9.83
CA SER A 217 -38.22 -17.53 -9.53
C SER A 217 -37.14 -16.91 -10.43
N TYR A 218 -36.09 -16.33 -9.85
CA TYR A 218 -34.74 -16.37 -10.42
C TYR A 218 -33.70 -16.43 -9.30
N GLY A 219 -33.29 -17.65 -8.95
CA GLY A 219 -32.09 -17.89 -8.15
C GLY A 219 -30.87 -17.88 -9.05
N THR A 220 -30.05 -16.83 -8.99
CA THR A 220 -28.74 -16.83 -9.66
C THR A 220 -27.70 -17.36 -8.69
N ARG A 221 -27.24 -18.59 -8.97
CA ARG A 221 -26.07 -19.23 -8.38
C ARG A 221 -24.85 -18.32 -8.56
N CYS A 222 -24.22 -17.91 -7.46
CA CYS A 222 -22.95 -17.18 -7.51
C CYS A 222 -21.84 -18.17 -7.87
N SER A 223 -21.26 -18.03 -9.07
CA SER A 223 -20.14 -18.84 -9.53
C SER A 223 -18.86 -18.45 -8.79
N THR A 224 -18.30 -19.37 -8.02
CA THR A 224 -16.95 -19.25 -7.45
C THR A 224 -15.93 -19.43 -8.57
N THR A 225 -15.58 -18.35 -9.25
CA THR A 225 -14.34 -18.31 -10.05
C THR A 225 -13.15 -18.22 -9.08
N PRO A 226 -12.08 -19.02 -9.28
CA PRO A 226 -10.88 -18.88 -8.46
C PRO A 226 -10.26 -17.51 -8.72
N ARG A 227 -10.14 -16.67 -7.69
CA ARG A 227 -9.41 -15.41 -7.79
C ARG A 227 -7.95 -15.70 -8.08
N LYS A 228 -7.41 -15.12 -9.17
CA LYS A 228 -5.96 -15.03 -9.36
C LYS A 228 -5.39 -14.34 -8.11
N PRO A 229 -4.28 -14.85 -7.52
CA PRO A 229 -3.69 -14.23 -6.34
C PRO A 229 -3.34 -12.78 -6.66
N ASP A 230 -3.72 -11.88 -5.75
CA ASP A 230 -3.44 -10.46 -5.89
C ASP A 230 -1.92 -10.23 -5.92
N ILE A 231 -1.47 -9.17 -6.59
CA ILE A 231 -0.04 -8.83 -6.71
C ILE A 231 0.59 -8.67 -5.32
N ALA A 232 -0.20 -8.25 -4.33
CA ALA A 232 0.18 -8.22 -2.93
C ALA A 232 0.63 -9.59 -2.39
N THR A 233 -0.10 -10.68 -2.69
CA THR A 233 0.23 -12.05 -2.26
C THR A 233 1.42 -12.67 -3.02
N SER A 234 1.81 -12.07 -4.14
CA SER A 234 2.92 -12.55 -4.98
C SER A 234 4.29 -12.08 -4.47
N ILE A 235 4.35 -11.03 -3.64
CA ILE A 235 5.60 -10.50 -3.10
C ILE A 235 6.09 -11.38 -1.95
N ASP A 236 5.19 -11.87 -1.09
CA ASP A 236 5.50 -12.77 0.05
C ASP A 236 6.04 -14.14 -0.38
N LYS A 237 5.86 -14.52 -1.66
CA LYS A 237 6.41 -15.76 -2.23
C LYS A 237 7.74 -15.54 -2.96
N VAL A 238 8.17 -14.29 -3.13
CA VAL A 238 9.27 -13.89 -4.01
C VAL A 238 10.38 -13.15 -3.25
N LEU A 239 10.06 -12.44 -2.16
CA LEU A 239 11.02 -11.92 -1.18
C LEU A 239 11.31 -12.98 -0.10
#